data_AF-A0A925DXP3-F1
#
_entry.id   AF-A0A925DXP3-F1
#
_cell.length_a   1.000
_cell.length_b   1.000
_cell.length_c   1.000
_cell.angle_alpha   90.00
_cell.angle_beta   90.00
_cell.angle_gamma   90.00
#
_symmetry.space_group_name_H-M   'P 1'
#
loop_
_entity.id
_entity.type
_entity.pdbx_description
1 polymer ?
#
loop_
_entity_poly.entity_id
_entity_poly.type
_entity_poly.pdbx_seq_one_letter_code
_entity_poly.pdbx_strand_id
1 'polypeptide(L)'
;MSLQYLTYQEIDKEKWDACILESHNGRIYSSAVYLDHLADHWDALILDDYAAVMPLTWRKKWGIFYIYPPAFTQQLGISSLQIENPQMTSEFMDAVPKKFRYVEMNLNASNPVVPGNSFERKNFLLALSPAYNQLKKAYSRSA
;
A
#
# COMPACT_ATOMS: atom_id res chain seq x y z
N MET A 1 -1.02 -17.67 9.33
CA MET A 1 -1.04 -16.84 8.12
C MET A 1 -2.21 -17.26 7.25
N SER A 2 -3.37 -16.70 7.56
CA SER A 2 -4.55 -16.74 6.70
C SER A 2 -4.61 -15.40 5.97
N LEU A 3 -4.35 -15.42 4.66
CA LEU A 3 -4.50 -14.25 3.81
C LEU A 3 -5.88 -14.31 3.15
N GLN A 4 -6.69 -13.27 3.38
CA GLN A 4 -8.08 -13.25 2.97
C GLN A 4 -8.38 -12.04 2.12
N TYR A 5 -9.17 -12.23 1.08
CA TYR A 5 -9.75 -11.15 0.29
C TYR A 5 -11.09 -10.76 0.89
N LEU A 6 -11.24 -9.48 1.26
CA LEU A 6 -12.47 -8.91 1.78
C LEU A 6 -12.98 -7.84 0.81
N THR A 7 -14.28 -7.87 0.52
CA THR A 7 -14.95 -6.78 -0.16
C THR A 7 -15.09 -5.57 0.76
N TYR A 8 -15.28 -4.39 0.18
CA TYR A 8 -15.47 -3.14 0.92
C TYR A 8 -16.36 -3.24 2.17
N GLN A 9 -17.50 -3.95 2.07
CA GLN A 9 -18.49 -4.06 3.14
C GLN A 9 -18.05 -4.97 4.29
N GLU A 10 -17.10 -5.87 4.03
CA GLU A 10 -16.57 -6.82 5.00
C GLU A 10 -15.37 -6.25 5.78
N ILE A 11 -14.83 -5.10 5.35
CA ILE A 11 -13.68 -4.47 5.98
C ILE A 11 -14.10 -3.79 7.28
N ASP A 12 -13.46 -4.19 8.37
CA ASP A 12 -13.46 -3.48 9.63
C ASP A 12 -12.50 -2.28 9.50
N LYS A 13 -13.08 -1.10 9.26
CA LYS A 13 -12.32 0.13 9.02
C LYS A 13 -11.52 0.59 10.24
N GLU A 14 -11.98 0.29 11.46
CA GLU A 14 -11.27 0.66 12.68
C GLU A 14 -9.98 -0.15 12.80
N LYS A 15 -10.06 -1.48 12.59
CA LYS A 15 -8.86 -2.34 12.56
C LYS A 15 -7.94 -2.03 11.39
N TRP A 16 -8.51 -1.72 10.22
CA TRP A 16 -7.77 -1.30 9.04
C TRP A 16 -6.92 -0.05 9.31
N ASP A 17 -7.55 1.02 9.82
CA ASP A 17 -6.85 2.28 10.08
C ASP A 17 -5.89 2.15 11.27
N ALA A 18 -6.21 1.33 12.27
CA ALA A 18 -5.27 1.00 13.36
C ALA A 18 -4.01 0.30 12.82
N CYS A 19 -4.16 -0.71 11.95
CA CYS A 19 -3.04 -1.38 11.31
C CYS A 19 -2.16 -0.37 10.55
N ILE A 20 -2.75 0.52 9.75
CA ILE A 20 -1.99 1.51 8.98
C ILE A 20 -1.25 2.48 9.89
N LEU A 21 -1.91 2.96 10.96
CA LEU A 21 -1.33 3.90 11.90
C LEU A 21 -0.13 3.31 12.65
N GLU A 22 -0.22 2.04 13.03
CA GLU A 22 0.82 1.33 13.79
C GLU A 22 1.92 0.74 12.90
N SER A 23 1.65 0.59 11.60
CA SER A 23 2.62 0.06 10.63
C SER A 23 3.79 1.02 10.43
N HIS A 24 5.00 0.48 10.49
CA HIS A 24 6.25 1.23 10.26
C HIS A 24 6.33 1.87 8.86
N ASN A 25 5.58 1.35 7.90
CA ASN A 25 5.48 1.84 6.53
C ASN A 25 4.08 2.37 6.18
N GLY A 26 3.25 2.63 7.19
CA GLY A 26 1.92 3.21 7.04
C GLY A 26 1.94 4.50 6.23
N ARG A 27 1.01 4.61 5.27
CA ARG A 27 0.85 5.81 4.43
C ARG A 27 -0.58 6.32 4.55
N ILE A 28 -0.74 7.65 4.61
CA ILE A 28 -2.05 8.30 4.60
C ILE A 28 -2.91 7.85 3.42
N TYR A 29 -2.27 7.56 2.29
CA TYR A 29 -2.89 7.04 1.07
C TYR A 29 -3.69 5.75 1.28
N SER A 30 -3.30 4.91 2.23
CA SER A 30 -3.99 3.65 2.53
C SER A 30 -5.13 3.81 3.54
N SER A 31 -5.26 4.96 4.22
CA SER A 31 -6.33 5.14 5.22
C SER A 31 -7.71 5.00 4.57
N ALA A 32 -8.67 4.47 5.32
CA ALA A 32 -10.02 4.22 4.82
C ALA A 32 -10.67 5.51 4.31
N VAL A 33 -10.51 6.62 5.04
CA VAL A 33 -11.02 7.95 4.63
C VAL A 33 -10.43 8.38 3.28
N TYR A 34 -9.12 8.19 3.08
CA TYR A 34 -8.48 8.57 1.83
C TYR A 34 -8.96 7.72 0.65
N LEU A 35 -9.04 6.40 0.85
CA LEU A 35 -9.52 5.45 -0.15
C LEU A 35 -11.00 5.67 -0.49
N ASP A 36 -11.84 5.95 0.52
CA ASP A 36 -13.26 6.25 0.35
C ASP A 36 -13.50 7.50 -0.51
N HIS A 37 -12.57 8.45 -0.52
CA HIS A 37 -12.69 9.69 -1.30
C HIS A 37 -12.02 9.63 -2.67
N LEU A 38 -10.90 8.92 -2.81
CA LEU A 38 -10.10 8.95 -4.04
C LEU A 38 -10.23 7.72 -4.93
N ALA A 39 -10.63 6.57 -4.38
CA ALA A 39 -10.90 5.37 -5.16
C ALA A 39 -12.38 5.30 -5.54
N ASP A 40 -12.67 4.85 -6.77
CA ASP A 40 -14.04 4.61 -7.22
C ASP A 40 -14.65 3.43 -6.45
N HIS A 41 -13.84 2.38 -6.28
CA HIS A 41 -14.13 1.22 -5.46
C HIS A 41 -12.81 0.69 -4.90
N TRP A 42 -12.86 0.12 -3.71
CA TRP A 42 -11.72 -0.58 -3.15
C TRP A 42 -12.16 -1.76 -2.29
N ASP A 43 -11.42 -2.84 -2.43
CA ASP A 43 -11.49 -4.03 -1.58
C ASP A 43 -10.13 -4.20 -0.89
N ALA A 44 -9.92 -5.29 -0.15
CA ALA A 44 -8.69 -5.49 0.59
C ALA A 44 -8.19 -6.94 0.56
N LEU A 45 -6.88 -7.10 0.71
CA LEU A 45 -6.28 -8.31 1.26
C LEU A 45 -5.89 -8.06 2.72
N ILE A 46 -6.30 -8.96 3.61
CA ILE A 46 -6.06 -8.89 5.05
C ILE A 46 -5.31 -10.16 5.49
N LEU A 47 -4.19 -9.98 6.18
CA LEU A 47 -3.42 -11.07 6.78
C LEU A 47 -3.80 -11.25 8.25
N ASP A 48 -4.19 -12.47 8.60
CA ASP A 48 -4.63 -12.86 9.94
C ASP A 48 -5.70 -11.86 10.47
N ASP A 49 -5.63 -11.38 11.72
CA ASP A 49 -6.56 -10.34 12.23
C ASP A 49 -5.96 -8.94 12.03
N TYR A 50 -5.89 -8.48 10.77
CA TYR A 50 -5.34 -7.16 10.40
C TYR A 50 -3.86 -6.97 10.80
N ALA A 51 -3.09 -8.05 10.87
CA ALA A 51 -1.65 -7.97 11.12
C ALA A 51 -0.90 -7.29 9.97
N ALA A 52 -1.44 -7.42 8.76
CA ALA A 52 -1.06 -6.65 7.58
C ALA A 52 -2.25 -6.46 6.64
N VAL A 53 -2.24 -5.37 5.90
CA VAL A 53 -3.35 -4.95 5.04
C VAL A 53 -2.85 -4.42 3.70
N MET A 54 -3.55 -4.71 2.61
CA MET A 54 -3.24 -4.16 1.28
C MET A 54 -4.51 -3.78 0.53
N PRO A 55 -4.67 -2.50 0.13
CA PRO A 55 -5.86 -2.06 -0.57
C PRO A 55 -5.80 -2.49 -2.04
N LEU A 56 -6.94 -2.95 -2.55
CA LEU A 56 -7.16 -3.29 -3.95
C LEU A 56 -8.17 -2.31 -4.55
N THR A 57 -7.67 -1.18 -5.06
CA THR A 57 -8.48 -0.15 -5.69
C THR A 57 -8.83 -0.56 -7.12
N TRP A 58 -10.12 -0.66 -7.45
CA TRP A 58 -10.55 -1.28 -8.70
C TRP A 58 -11.62 -0.51 -9.47
N ARG A 59 -11.64 -0.75 -10.78
CA ARG A 59 -12.64 -0.25 -11.72
C ARG A 59 -13.12 -1.39 -12.60
N LYS A 60 -14.26 -1.17 -13.27
CA LYS A 60 -14.83 -2.11 -14.25
C LYS A 60 -15.05 -1.38 -15.57
N LYS A 61 -14.47 -1.91 -16.64
CA LYS A 61 -14.64 -1.36 -18.01
C LYS A 61 -15.00 -2.50 -18.95
N TRP A 62 -16.11 -2.38 -19.67
CA TRP A 62 -16.62 -3.43 -20.59
C TRP A 62 -16.72 -4.82 -19.97
N GLY A 63 -17.15 -4.92 -18.70
CA GLY A 63 -17.25 -6.20 -18.00
C GLY A 63 -15.96 -6.67 -17.31
N ILE A 64 -14.81 -6.07 -17.62
CA ILE A 64 -13.49 -6.49 -17.11
C ILE A 64 -13.15 -5.67 -15.86
N PHE A 65 -12.87 -6.36 -14.75
CA PHE A 65 -12.35 -5.74 -13.53
C PHE A 65 -10.83 -5.60 -13.61
N TYR A 66 -10.32 -4.47 -13.13
CA TYR A 66 -8.89 -4.21 -13.06
C TYR A 66 -8.54 -3.35 -11.84
N ILE A 67 -7.34 -3.57 -11.31
CA ILE A 67 -6.75 -2.75 -10.25
C ILE A 67 -6.03 -1.57 -10.90
N TYR A 68 -6.18 -0.39 -10.31
CA TYR A 68 -5.61 0.85 -10.81
C TYR A 68 -5.10 1.73 -9.66
N PRO A 69 -4.08 2.58 -9.88
CA PRO A 69 -3.68 3.58 -8.90
C PRO A 69 -4.70 4.74 -8.89
N PRO A 70 -5.32 5.08 -7.74
CA PRO A 70 -6.21 6.23 -7.65
C PRO A 70 -5.50 7.56 -7.95
N ALA A 71 -6.28 8.59 -8.29
CA ALA A 71 -5.72 9.92 -8.50
C ALA A 71 -5.01 10.42 -7.23
N PHE A 72 -3.97 11.24 -7.40
CA PHE A 72 -3.18 11.81 -6.31
C PHE A 72 -2.59 10.79 -5.33
N THR A 73 -2.46 9.53 -5.73
CA THR A 73 -1.98 8.45 -4.87
C THR A 73 -0.62 7.98 -5.36
N GLN A 74 0.44 8.36 -4.63
CA GLN A 74 1.80 8.05 -5.05
C GLN A 74 2.19 6.59 -4.75
N GLN A 75 1.80 6.10 -3.57
CA GLN A 75 2.19 4.78 -3.05
C GLN A 75 1.02 4.15 -2.29
N LEU A 76 0.72 2.89 -2.59
CA LEU A 76 -0.15 2.00 -1.83
C LEU A 76 0.67 0.72 -1.52
N GLY A 77 0.03 -0.44 -1.47
CA GLY A 77 0.68 -1.70 -1.17
C GLY A 77 0.43 -2.12 0.27
N ILE A 78 1.33 -2.95 0.78
CA ILE A 78 1.15 -3.64 2.05
C ILE A 78 1.56 -2.69 3.17
N SER A 79 0.68 -2.47 4.14
CA SER A 79 1.01 -1.91 5.45
C SER A 79 1.01 -3.04 6.46
N SER A 80 2.09 -3.19 7.22
CA SER A 80 2.29 -4.30 8.14
C SER A 80 2.87 -3.85 9.48
N LEU A 81 2.38 -4.48 10.55
CA LEU A 81 2.94 -4.38 11.89
C LEU A 81 4.33 -5.02 11.99
N GLN A 82 4.67 -5.91 11.06
CA GLN A 82 5.97 -6.56 10.93
C GLN A 82 6.74 -6.05 9.70
N ILE A 83 8.07 -6.19 9.71
CA ILE A 83 8.92 -5.83 8.57
C ILE A 83 8.57 -6.73 7.37
N GLU A 84 8.24 -6.13 6.23
CA GLU A 84 7.94 -6.89 5.02
C GLU A 84 9.20 -7.57 4.47
N ASN A 85 8.97 -8.70 3.82
CA ASN A 85 10.00 -9.41 3.08
C ASN A 85 9.47 -9.76 1.66
N PRO A 86 10.36 -10.16 0.74
CA PRO A 86 9.97 -10.50 -0.63
C PRO A 86 8.91 -11.60 -0.71
N GLN A 87 8.94 -12.55 0.24
CA GLN A 87 7.99 -13.66 0.29
C GLN A 87 6.58 -13.17 0.60
N MET A 88 6.42 -12.35 1.63
CA MET A 88 5.15 -11.72 1.98
C MET A 88 4.60 -10.90 0.82
N THR A 89 5.45 -10.14 0.14
CA THR A 89 5.00 -9.35 -1.01
C THR A 89 4.51 -10.25 -2.15
N SER A 90 5.21 -11.35 -2.43
CA SER A 90 4.75 -12.34 -3.43
C SER A 90 3.41 -12.96 -3.03
N GLU A 91 3.23 -13.35 -1.77
CA GLU A 91 1.99 -13.94 -1.27
C GLU A 91 0.79 -13.02 -1.43
N PHE A 92 0.95 -11.73 -1.13
CA PHE A 92 -0.08 -10.72 -1.37
C PHE A 92 -0.40 -10.56 -2.85
N MET A 93 0.61 -10.53 -3.71
CA MET A 93 0.43 -10.40 -5.15
C MET A 93 -0.26 -11.63 -5.76
N ASP A 94 0.11 -12.82 -5.31
CA ASP A 94 -0.48 -14.10 -5.75
C ASP A 94 -1.93 -14.28 -5.25
N ALA A 95 -2.26 -13.68 -4.11
CA ALA A 95 -3.60 -13.69 -3.54
C ALA A 95 -4.56 -12.67 -4.16
N VAL A 96 -4.08 -11.77 -5.04
CA VAL A 96 -4.97 -10.87 -5.78
C VAL A 96 -6.00 -11.69 -6.56
N PRO A 97 -7.31 -11.47 -6.36
CA PRO A 97 -8.33 -12.28 -7.00
C PRO A 97 -8.23 -12.29 -8.53
N LYS A 98 -8.30 -13.48 -9.14
CA LYS A 98 -8.21 -13.69 -10.60
C LYS A 98 -9.28 -12.96 -11.42
N LYS A 99 -10.33 -12.41 -10.78
CA LYS A 99 -11.31 -11.54 -11.44
C LYS A 99 -10.68 -10.23 -11.94
N PHE A 100 -9.63 -9.75 -11.27
CA PHE A 100 -8.85 -8.60 -11.70
C PHE A 100 -7.87 -9.02 -12.79
N ARG A 101 -8.27 -8.83 -14.05
CA ARG A 101 -7.50 -9.30 -15.21
C ARG A 101 -6.30 -8.42 -15.55
N TYR A 102 -6.26 -7.24 -14.99
CA TYR A 102 -5.17 -6.29 -15.13
C TYR A 102 -4.90 -5.65 -13.77
N VAL A 103 -3.62 -5.54 -13.41
CA VAL A 103 -3.17 -5.01 -12.13
C VAL A 103 -2.10 -3.98 -12.40
N GLU A 104 -2.41 -2.73 -12.08
CA GLU A 104 -1.45 -1.65 -12.00
C GLU A 104 -1.47 -1.07 -10.60
N MET A 105 -0.31 -1.04 -9.95
CA MET A 105 -0.16 -0.51 -8.60
C MET A 105 1.23 0.06 -8.38
N ASN A 106 1.31 1.06 -7.52
CA ASN A 106 2.57 1.62 -7.04
C ASN A 106 2.75 1.16 -5.60
N LEU A 107 3.55 0.11 -5.38
CA LEU A 107 3.86 -0.37 -4.03
C LEU A 107 4.70 0.66 -3.26
N ASN A 108 4.57 0.69 -1.94
CA ASN A 108 5.32 1.60 -1.10
C ASN A 108 6.79 1.19 -1.03
N ALA A 109 7.67 2.14 -0.68
CA ALA A 109 9.11 1.92 -0.71
C ALA A 109 9.63 0.83 0.23
N SER A 110 8.83 0.39 1.21
CA SER A 110 9.18 -0.73 2.09
C SER A 110 8.76 -2.09 1.50
N ASN A 111 7.88 -2.11 0.51
CA ASN A 111 7.48 -3.34 -0.16
C ASN A 111 8.53 -3.70 -1.24
N PRO A 112 9.28 -4.81 -1.09
CA PRO A 112 10.31 -5.22 -2.04
C PRO A 112 9.76 -5.53 -3.43
N VAL A 113 10.61 -5.34 -4.43
CA VAL A 113 10.28 -5.66 -5.83
C VAL A 113 10.03 -7.16 -5.97
N VAL A 114 8.85 -7.50 -6.47
CA VAL A 114 8.47 -8.88 -6.80
C VAL A 114 8.74 -9.20 -8.29
N PRO A 115 8.99 -10.47 -8.63
CA PRO A 115 9.13 -10.89 -10.03
C PRO A 115 7.88 -10.54 -10.86
N GLY A 116 8.08 -10.02 -12.08
CA GLY A 116 7.00 -9.61 -12.97
C GLY A 116 7.38 -8.40 -13.82
N ASN A 117 6.40 -7.70 -14.39
CA ASN A 117 6.61 -6.43 -15.09
C ASN A 117 6.68 -5.27 -14.08
N SER A 118 7.62 -5.34 -13.15
CA SER A 118 7.82 -4.39 -12.06
C SER A 118 9.17 -3.66 -12.23
N PHE A 119 9.25 -2.43 -11.74
CA PHE A 119 10.48 -1.66 -11.72
C PHE A 119 10.52 -0.73 -10.51
N GLU A 120 11.71 -0.49 -9.99
CA GLU A 120 11.90 0.38 -8.83
C GLU A 120 11.79 1.87 -9.24
N ARG A 121 11.12 2.66 -8.41
CA ARG A 121 11.05 4.13 -8.55
C ARG A 121 11.82 4.79 -7.41
N LYS A 122 12.65 5.79 -7.77
CA LYS A 122 13.45 6.54 -6.78
C LYS A 122 12.58 7.51 -5.99
N ASN A 123 12.76 7.53 -4.68
CA ASN A 123 12.19 8.52 -3.78
C ASN A 123 13.29 9.15 -2.93
N PHE A 124 13.19 10.45 -2.68
CA PHE A 124 14.07 11.17 -1.76
C PHE A 124 13.41 11.24 -0.40
N LEU A 125 13.91 10.46 0.56
CA LEU A 125 13.41 10.41 1.92
C LEU A 125 14.36 11.16 2.84
N LEU A 126 13.82 12.09 3.63
CA LEU A 126 14.54 12.76 4.70
C LEU A 126 14.03 12.22 6.04
N ALA A 127 14.88 11.53 6.80
CA ALA A 127 14.56 11.13 8.16
C ALA A 127 14.41 12.39 9.03
N LEU A 128 13.26 12.55 9.70
CA LEU A 128 12.95 13.71 10.53
C LEU A 128 13.22 13.49 12.03
N SER A 129 13.64 12.29 12.42
CA SER A 129 14.00 11.94 13.80
C SER A 129 15.14 12.80 14.39
N PRO A 130 16.18 13.18 13.62
CA PRO A 130 17.23 14.06 14.11
C PRO A 130 16.72 15.48 14.43
N ALA A 131 17.39 16.16 15.36
CA ALA A 131 17.04 17.54 15.69
C ALA A 131 17.23 18.49 14.50
N TYR A 132 16.45 19.57 14.43
CA TYR A 132 16.49 20.55 13.33
C TYR A 132 17.93 21.00 12.96
N ASN A 133 18.76 21.31 13.96
CA ASN A 133 20.14 21.76 13.74
C ASN A 133 21.03 20.70 13.07
N GLN A 134 20.75 19.41 13.26
CA GLN A 134 21.45 18.31 12.60
C GLN A 134 20.98 18.17 11.16
N LEU A 135 19.66 18.19 10.93
CA LEU A 135 19.06 18.13 9.59
C LEU A 135 19.55 19.29 8.71
N LYS A 136 19.52 20.51 9.25
CA LYS A 136 19.96 21.72 8.54
C LYS A 136 21.40 21.62 8.04
N LYS A 137 22.30 21.01 8.81
CA LYS A 137 23.72 20.84 8.44
C LYS A 137 23.92 19.83 7.31
N ALA A 138 22.98 18.90 7.12
CA ALA A 138 23.06 17.85 6.12
C ALA A 138 22.50 18.29 4.74
N TYR A 139 21.83 19.45 4.64
CA TYR A 139 21.40 19.97 3.35
C TYR A 139 22.59 20.36 2.46
N SER A 140 22.44 20.14 1.15
CA SER A 140 23.43 20.62 0.19
C SER A 140 23.57 22.13 0.28
N ARG A 141 24.82 22.62 0.21
CA ARG A 141 25.13 24.07 0.21
C ARG A 141 25.19 24.66 -1.19
N SER A 142 24.69 23.93 -2.18
CA SER A 142 24.60 24.41 -3.56
C SER A 142 23.63 25.59 -3.63
N ALA A 143 24.15 26.75 -4.02
CA ALA A 143 23.40 27.92 -4.42
C ALA A 143 22.92 27.79 -5.87
#